data_AF-A0A5A7PM12-F1
#
_entry.id   AF-A0A5A7PM12-F1
#
_cell.length_a   1.000
_cell.length_b   1.000
_cell.length_c   1.000
_cell.angle_alpha   90.00
_cell.angle_beta   90.00
_cell.angle_gamma   90.00
#
_symmetry.space_group_name_H-M   'P 1'
#
loop_
_entity.id
_entity.type
_entity.pdbx_description
1 polymer ?
#
loop_
_entity_poly.entity_id
_entity_poly.type
_entity_poly.pdbx_seq_one_letter_code
_entity_poly.pdbx_strand_id
1 'polypeptide(L)'
;MVYLYNSVSDSFDLLHDHKTFYSQYHTIQNMLYMAMTEFQELPEKPDLDFIRENKSQIALLFGQDDHWGPLHLYQEICTQVPDISIEVEREGHTHAFSCTEAGSLWAAQHVSSLIKSNIETRKNI
;
A
#
# COMPACT_ATOMS: atom_id res chain seq x y z
N MET A 1 -6.94 2.69 -0.23
CA MET A 1 -8.07 2.60 0.73
C MET A 1 -9.34 2.36 -0.06
N VAL A 2 -10.05 1.23 0.13
CA VAL A 2 -11.26 0.88 -0.64
C VAL A 2 -12.47 0.89 0.31
N TYR A 3 -13.53 1.60 -0.05
CA TYR A 3 -14.82 1.55 0.64
C TYR A 3 -15.82 0.74 -0.20
N LEU A 4 -16.40 -0.31 0.37
CA LEU A 4 -17.52 -1.06 -0.22
C LEU A 4 -18.84 -0.47 0.28
N TYR A 5 -19.71 -0.06 -0.64
CA TYR A 5 -21.07 0.40 -0.33
C TYR A 5 -22.05 -0.78 -0.45
N ASN A 6 -22.79 -1.08 0.61
CA ASN A 6 -23.86 -2.08 0.62
C ASN A 6 -25.20 -1.42 0.26
N SER A 7 -25.84 -1.88 -0.81
CA SER A 7 -27.18 -1.43 -1.20
C SER A 7 -28.26 -2.05 -0.30
N VAL A 8 -29.15 -1.23 0.27
CA VAL A 8 -30.43 -1.70 0.80
C VAL A 8 -31.58 -0.76 0.38
N SER A 9 -32.44 -1.34 -0.47
CA SER A 9 -33.89 -1.20 -0.61
C SER A 9 -34.53 0.19 -0.79
N ASP A 10 -35.11 0.34 -1.98
CA ASP A 10 -36.04 1.37 -2.45
C ASP A 10 -37.23 1.63 -1.50
N SER A 11 -37.77 2.85 -1.61
CA SER A 11 -39.07 3.40 -1.17
C SER A 11 -39.10 4.47 -0.07
N PHE A 12 -38.17 5.44 -0.09
CA PHE A 12 -38.33 6.76 0.57
C PHE A 12 -37.52 7.89 -0.13
N ASP A 13 -37.65 8.02 -1.46
CA ASP A 13 -36.52 8.40 -2.34
C ASP A 13 -36.45 9.84 -2.90
N LEU A 14 -36.94 10.90 -2.22
CA LEU A 14 -36.76 12.27 -2.76
C LEU A 14 -36.12 13.28 -1.81
N LEU A 15 -36.39 13.23 -0.50
CA LEU A 15 -35.75 14.13 0.48
C LEU A 15 -34.46 13.54 1.08
N HIS A 16 -34.34 12.21 1.13
CA HIS A 16 -33.09 11.54 1.51
C HIS A 16 -32.01 11.66 0.43
N ASP A 17 -32.43 11.68 -0.85
CA ASP A 17 -31.50 11.65 -1.98
C ASP A 17 -30.65 12.92 -2.08
N HIS A 18 -31.27 14.10 -1.88
CA HIS A 18 -30.52 15.37 -1.86
C HIS A 18 -29.51 15.46 -0.71
N LYS A 19 -29.89 15.09 0.51
CA LYS A 19 -28.99 15.20 1.68
C LYS A 19 -27.83 14.20 1.59
N THR A 20 -28.12 13.01 1.06
CA THR A 20 -27.11 11.98 0.77
C THR A 20 -26.19 12.47 -0.36
N PHE A 21 -26.72 13.07 -1.42
CA PHE A 21 -25.94 13.65 -2.51
C PHE A 21 -25.00 14.78 -2.06
N TYR A 22 -25.46 15.73 -1.23
CA TYR A 22 -24.61 16.80 -0.69
C TYR A 22 -23.54 16.26 0.26
N SER A 23 -23.89 15.27 1.10
CA SER A 23 -22.92 14.61 1.96
C SER A 23 -21.86 13.86 1.15
N GLN A 24 -22.28 13.13 0.11
CA GLN A 24 -21.38 12.43 -0.82
C GLN A 24 -20.49 13.41 -1.58
N TYR A 25 -21.03 14.57 -2.01
CA TYR A 25 -20.28 15.61 -2.69
C TYR A 25 -19.12 16.14 -1.85
N HIS A 26 -19.38 16.52 -0.60
CA HIS A 26 -18.31 17.02 0.29
C HIS A 26 -17.31 15.93 0.64
N THR A 27 -17.74 14.68 0.82
CA THR A 27 -16.82 13.55 1.04
C THR A 27 -15.90 13.34 -0.16
N ILE A 28 -16.44 13.31 -1.38
CA ILE A 28 -15.64 13.14 -2.60
C ILE A 28 -14.71 14.34 -2.78
N GLN A 29 -15.21 15.57 -2.59
CA GLN A 29 -14.40 16.78 -2.71
C GLN A 29 -13.23 16.78 -1.72
N ASN A 30 -13.47 16.41 -0.46
CA ASN A 30 -12.42 16.35 0.56
C ASN A 30 -11.42 15.23 0.26
N MET A 31 -11.88 14.06 -0.19
CA MET A 31 -11.02 12.95 -0.60
C MET A 31 -10.10 13.36 -1.76
N LEU A 32 -10.65 14.00 -2.79
CA LEU A 32 -9.87 14.48 -3.94
C LEU A 32 -8.90 15.60 -3.54
N TYR A 33 -9.31 16.50 -2.65
CA TYR A 33 -8.44 17.55 -2.13
C TYR A 33 -7.24 16.96 -1.36
N MET A 34 -7.49 16.01 -0.45
CA MET A 34 -6.42 15.33 0.30
C MET A 34 -5.47 14.58 -0.63
N ALA A 35 -6.01 13.83 -1.60
CA ALA A 35 -5.19 13.13 -2.59
C ALA A 35 -4.31 14.11 -3.37
N MET A 36 -4.89 15.20 -3.88
CA MET A 36 -4.14 16.23 -4.62
C MET A 36 -3.02 16.83 -3.77
N THR A 37 -3.29 17.23 -2.53
CA THR A 37 -2.26 17.82 -1.65
C THR A 37 -1.17 16.82 -1.30
N GLU A 38 -1.53 15.54 -1.07
CA GLU A 38 -0.55 14.48 -0.85
C GLU A 38 0.37 14.31 -2.06
N PHE A 39 -0.18 14.27 -3.28
CA PHE A 39 0.63 14.20 -4.51
C PHE A 39 1.48 15.45 -4.76
N GLN A 40 1.09 16.62 -4.26
CA GLN A 40 1.89 17.85 -4.36
C GLN A 40 3.09 17.85 -3.42
N GLU A 41 2.95 17.22 -2.25
CA GLU A 41 4.01 17.10 -1.24
C GLU A 41 4.85 15.84 -1.40
N LEU A 42 4.39 14.87 -2.21
CA LEU A 42 5.09 13.62 -2.46
C LEU A 42 6.48 13.90 -3.05
N PRO A 43 7.57 13.52 -2.37
CA PRO A 43 8.91 13.72 -2.90
C PRO A 43 9.09 12.88 -4.16
N GLU A 44 9.74 13.44 -5.18
CA GLU A 44 10.03 12.76 -6.44
C GLU A 44 10.91 11.51 -6.24
N LYS A 45 11.68 11.46 -5.14
CA LYS A 45 12.60 10.38 -4.82
C LYS A 45 12.34 9.80 -3.43
N PRO A 46 12.59 8.50 -3.23
CA PRO A 46 12.55 7.89 -1.90
C PRO A 46 13.50 8.58 -0.92
N ASP A 47 13.12 8.63 0.36
CA ASP A 47 14.03 9.06 1.43
C ASP A 47 15.04 7.94 1.73
N LEU A 48 16.14 7.97 0.98
CA LEU A 48 17.17 6.94 1.04
C LEU A 48 17.94 6.96 2.36
N ASP A 49 18.03 8.10 3.02
CA ASP A 49 18.70 8.21 4.31
C ASP A 49 17.87 7.51 5.38
N PHE A 50 16.56 7.78 5.43
CA PHE A 50 15.63 7.05 6.29
C PHE A 50 15.69 5.54 6.05
N ILE A 51 15.64 5.12 4.79
CA ILE A 51 15.68 3.70 4.41
C ILE A 51 16.98 3.06 4.89
N ARG A 52 18.14 3.73 4.70
CA ARG A 52 19.45 3.21 5.09
C ARG A 52 19.59 3.09 6.60
N GLU A 53 19.12 4.08 7.36
CA GLU A 53 19.15 4.09 8.83
C GLU A 53 18.27 2.99 9.42
N ASN A 54 17.15 2.66 8.76
CA ASN A 54 16.15 1.73 9.27
C ASN A 54 16.14 0.36 8.57
N LYS A 55 17.11 0.07 7.70
CA LYS A 55 17.10 -1.12 6.81
C LYS A 55 16.97 -2.47 7.51
N SER A 56 17.35 -2.56 8.79
CA SER A 56 17.20 -3.78 9.61
C SER A 56 15.82 -3.94 10.25
N GLN A 57 14.98 -2.91 10.19
CA GLN A 57 13.65 -2.86 10.81
C GLN A 57 12.52 -2.84 9.78
N ILE A 58 12.82 -2.46 8.53
CA ILE A 58 11.83 -2.38 7.45
C ILE A 58 12.08 -3.45 6.38
N ALA A 59 11.00 -3.87 5.74
CA ALA A 59 11.05 -4.66 4.52
C ALA A 59 10.12 -4.02 3.49
N LEU A 60 10.53 -4.03 2.23
CA LEU A 60 9.82 -3.40 1.13
C LEU A 60 9.29 -4.47 0.16
N LEU A 61 8.02 -4.37 -0.22
CA LEU A 61 7.37 -5.29 -1.14
C LEU A 61 6.84 -4.51 -2.34
N PHE A 62 7.21 -4.94 -3.54
CA PHE A 62 6.81 -4.33 -4.81
C PHE A 62 5.94 -5.29 -5.61
N GLY A 63 4.96 -4.77 -6.34
CA GLY A 63 4.25 -5.55 -7.37
C GLY A 63 4.98 -5.51 -8.70
N GLN A 64 4.93 -6.60 -9.47
CA GLN A 64 5.58 -6.65 -10.79
C GLN A 64 5.02 -5.64 -11.80
N ASP A 65 3.70 -5.43 -11.81
CA ASP A 65 3.00 -4.48 -12.70
C ASP A 65 2.33 -3.33 -11.90
N ASP A 66 3.00 -2.94 -10.82
CA ASP A 66 2.54 -1.89 -9.94
C ASP A 66 2.93 -0.51 -10.48
N HIS A 67 1.96 0.20 -11.05
CA HIS A 67 2.16 1.55 -11.56
C HIS A 67 2.29 2.61 -10.45
N TRP A 68 1.86 2.28 -9.23
CA TRP A 68 1.91 3.19 -8.07
C TRP A 68 3.23 3.06 -7.32
N GLY A 69 3.80 1.84 -7.29
CA GLY A 69 5.15 1.54 -6.82
C GLY A 69 6.02 0.99 -7.95
N PRO A 70 6.47 1.83 -8.91
CA PRO A 70 7.12 1.35 -10.11
C PRO A 70 8.47 0.65 -9.83
N LEU A 71 8.74 -0.43 -10.55
CA LEU A 71 9.96 -1.25 -10.36
C LEU A 71 11.29 -0.52 -10.53
N HIS A 72 11.32 0.65 -11.17
CA HIS A 72 12.55 1.44 -11.24
C HIS A 72 13.00 1.92 -9.84
N LEU A 73 12.05 2.20 -8.93
CA LEU A 73 12.36 2.56 -7.54
C LEU A 73 12.93 1.37 -6.77
N TYR A 74 12.40 0.17 -7.01
CA TYR A 74 12.98 -1.07 -6.48
C TYR A 74 14.46 -1.20 -6.89
N GLN A 75 14.77 -0.98 -8.17
CA GLN A 75 16.13 -1.07 -8.70
C GLN A 75 17.05 -0.01 -8.09
N GLU A 76 16.55 1.23 -7.95
CA GLU A 76 17.28 2.32 -7.33
C GLU A 76 17.61 2.02 -5.86
N ILE A 77 16.63 1.56 -5.08
CA ILE A 77 16.82 1.22 -3.66
C ILE A 77 17.79 0.06 -3.50
N CYS A 78 17.66 -1.01 -4.29
CA CYS A 78 18.61 -2.14 -4.26
C CYS A 78 20.05 -1.70 -4.52
N THR A 79 20.24 -0.70 -5.41
CA THR A 79 21.55 -0.18 -5.75
C THR A 79 22.12 0.70 -4.63
N GLN A 80 21.29 1.53 -4.00
CA GLN A 80 21.74 2.55 -3.04
C GLN A 80 21.74 2.09 -1.58
N VAL A 81 20.98 1.04 -1.26
CA VAL A 81 20.87 0.48 0.10
C VAL A 81 21.09 -1.04 0.03
N PRO A 82 22.36 -1.50 -0.02
CA PRO A 82 22.64 -2.93 -0.01
C PRO A 82 22.16 -3.59 1.30
N ASP A 83 21.81 -4.86 1.19
CA ASP A 83 21.33 -5.73 2.27
C ASP A 83 19.95 -5.35 2.85
N ILE A 84 19.20 -4.45 2.21
CA ILE A 84 17.80 -4.22 2.59
C ILE A 84 16.94 -5.43 2.26
N SER A 85 15.99 -5.76 3.13
CA SER A 85 14.96 -6.75 2.83
C SER A 85 13.97 -6.16 1.82
N ILE A 86 14.09 -6.54 0.55
CA ILE A 86 13.25 -6.02 -0.53
C ILE A 86 12.90 -7.13 -1.52
N GLU A 87 11.62 -7.24 -1.87
CA GLU A 87 11.11 -8.32 -2.73
C GLU A 87 10.07 -7.84 -3.72
N VAL A 88 9.90 -8.62 -4.79
CA VAL A 88 8.91 -8.38 -5.85
C VAL A 88 7.92 -9.54 -5.89
N GLU A 89 6.63 -9.22 -5.81
CA GLU A 89 5.49 -10.11 -6.08
C GLU A 89 5.53 -10.55 -7.55
N ARG A 90 5.51 -11.86 -7.82
CA ARG A 90 5.69 -12.46 -9.16
C ARG A 90 4.59 -13.44 -9.57
N GLU A 91 3.56 -13.61 -8.75
CA GLU A 91 2.36 -14.42 -9.01
C GLU A 91 1.29 -13.63 -9.76
N GLY A 92 1.48 -12.33 -9.98
CA GLY A 92 0.60 -11.49 -10.81
C GLY A 92 -0.54 -10.85 -10.03
N HIS A 93 -0.36 -10.64 -8.72
CA HIS A 93 -1.32 -9.93 -7.90
C HIS A 93 -1.28 -8.43 -8.21
N THR A 94 -2.43 -7.76 -8.16
CA THR A 94 -2.52 -6.31 -8.43
C THR A 94 -1.88 -5.50 -7.29
N HIS A 95 -1.69 -4.19 -7.48
CA HIS A 95 -1.19 -3.28 -6.41
C HIS A 95 -1.91 -3.49 -5.07
N ALA A 96 -3.23 -3.75 -5.12
CA ALA A 96 -4.03 -4.07 -3.94
C ALA A 96 -3.96 -5.57 -3.58
N PHE A 97 -2.79 -6.20 -3.62
CA PHE A 97 -2.66 -7.64 -3.38
C PHE A 97 -3.18 -8.04 -1.99
N SER A 98 -3.03 -7.17 -0.99
CA SER A 98 -3.60 -7.35 0.35
C SER A 98 -5.13 -7.35 0.42
N CYS A 99 -5.82 -6.94 -0.65
CA CYS A 99 -7.29 -6.89 -0.73
C CYS A 99 -7.91 -8.11 -1.41
N THR A 100 -7.10 -9.08 -1.84
CA THR A 100 -7.59 -10.37 -2.37
C THR A 100 -7.13 -11.50 -1.46
N GLU A 101 -7.86 -12.61 -1.45
CA GLU A 101 -7.47 -13.78 -0.64
C GLU A 101 -6.08 -14.30 -1.05
N ALA A 102 -5.84 -14.49 -2.35
CA ALA A 102 -4.56 -15.00 -2.84
C ALA A 102 -3.39 -14.05 -2.54
N GLY A 103 -3.53 -12.75 -2.87
CA GLY A 103 -2.46 -11.78 -2.64
C GLY A 103 -2.20 -11.49 -1.15
N SER A 104 -3.24 -11.51 -0.31
CA SER A 104 -3.07 -11.35 1.14
C SER A 104 -2.40 -12.57 1.78
N LEU A 105 -2.72 -13.78 1.31
CA LEU A 105 -2.04 -15.00 1.73
C LEU A 105 -0.56 -14.97 1.34
N TRP A 106 -0.24 -14.58 0.11
CA TRP A 106 1.13 -14.42 -0.36
C TRP A 106 1.93 -13.45 0.52
N ALA A 107 1.37 -12.25 0.76
CA ALA A 107 2.01 -11.24 1.61
C ALA A 107 2.19 -11.74 3.05
N ALA A 108 1.19 -12.41 3.62
CA ALA A 108 1.26 -12.95 4.98
C ALA A 108 2.32 -14.05 5.11
N GLN A 109 2.46 -14.92 4.11
CA GLN A 109 3.50 -15.94 4.08
C GLN A 109 4.89 -15.31 4.00
N HIS A 110 5.05 -14.27 3.18
CA HIS A 110 6.29 -13.54 3.07
C HIS A 110 6.69 -12.88 4.42
N VAL A 111 5.77 -12.14 5.03
CA VAL A 111 5.98 -11.50 6.34
C VAL A 111 6.27 -12.54 7.43
N SER A 112 5.53 -13.65 7.46
CA SER A 112 5.78 -14.73 8.44
C SER A 112 7.19 -15.29 8.33
N SER A 113 7.69 -15.45 7.10
CA SER A 113 9.04 -15.94 6.84
C SER A 113 10.10 -14.95 7.33
N LEU A 114 9.93 -13.66 7.04
CA LEU A 114 10.83 -12.60 7.54
C LEU A 114 10.91 -12.54 9.07
N ILE A 115 9.77 -12.68 9.75
CA ILE A 115 9.72 -12.68 11.21
C ILE A 115 10.49 -13.89 11.77
N LYS A 116 10.28 -15.08 11.22
CA LYS A 116 10.99 -16.29 11.64
C LYS A 116 12.50 -16.14 11.48
N SER A 117 12.97 -15.68 10.31
CA SER A 117 14.38 -15.46 10.05
C SER A 117 14.99 -14.44 11.01
N ASN A 118 14.28 -13.35 11.34
CA ASN A 118 14.74 -12.38 12.34
C ASN A 118 14.85 -12.96 13.75
N ILE A 119 13.88 -13.78 14.17
CA ILE A 119 13.91 -14.45 15.47
C ILE A 119 15.09 -15.42 15.55
N GLU A 120 15.35 -16.17 14.48
CA GLU A 120 16.48 -17.12 14.41
C GLU A 120 17.82 -16.41 14.47
N THR A 121 18.01 -15.34 13.69
CA THR A 121 19.23 -14.52 13.74
C THR A 121 19.49 -13.97 15.14
N ARG A 122 18.45 -13.50 15.85
CA ARG A 122 18.59 -13.00 17.22
C ARG A 122 18.92 -14.07 18.26
N LYS A 123 18.57 -15.34 18.03
CA LYS A 123 18.91 -16.44 18.94
C LYS A 123 20.37 -16.90 18.81
N ASN A 124 21.00 -16.59 17.68
CA ASN A 124 22.37 -17.01 17.36
C ASN A 124 23.44 -15.95 17.70
N ILE A 125 23.04 -14.87 18.40
CA ILE A 125 23.90 -13.78 18.90
C ILE A 125 23.87 -13.85 20.43
#